data_AF-A0A381THI7-F1
#
_entry.id   AF-A0A381THI7-F1
#
_cell.length_a   1.000
_cell.length_b   1.000
_cell.length_c   1.000
_cell.angle_alpha   90.00
_cell.angle_beta   90.00
_cell.angle_gamma   90.00
#
_symmetry.space_group_name_H-M   'P 1'
#
loop_
_entity.id
_entity.type
_entity.pdbx_description
1 polymer ?
#
loop_
_entity_poly.entity_id
_entity_poly.type
_entity_poly.pdbx_seq_one_letter_code
_entity_poly.pdbx_strand_id
1 'polypeptide(L)'
;VKDIDDVQVPHRQVMNGRRVYVTPNGHTYPSITSIIGSQPKPSLVEWRNRVGDEEADRVVKEASAIGTAVHLLCERYLYNYELRSKEVDDRLGINDQAMDVFNRVRFLLGNIDNIVGLELPVYSDKLKVAGTTDCVAEYNGVLSVIDFKTS
;
A
#
# COMPACT_ATOMS: atom_id res chain seq x y z
N VAL A 1 -1.03 7.62 22.38
CA VAL A 1 0.26 7.08 21.91
C VAL A 1 1.30 8.14 22.17
N LYS A 2 2.09 7.98 23.24
CA LYS A 2 3.36 8.70 23.36
C LYS A 2 4.36 7.92 22.50
N ASP A 3 5.30 8.60 21.86
CA ASP A 3 6.48 8.03 21.17
C ASP A 3 6.45 7.96 19.64
N ILE A 4 5.97 9.02 18.96
CA ILE A 4 6.44 9.28 17.57
C ILE A 4 6.65 10.76 17.23
N ASP A 5 6.46 11.69 18.18
CA ASP A 5 6.40 13.13 17.94
C ASP A 5 7.67 13.74 17.28
N ASP A 6 8.79 13.03 17.26
CA ASP A 6 10.05 13.47 16.64
C ASP A 6 10.46 12.72 15.35
N VAL A 7 9.65 11.79 14.83
CA VAL A 7 10.00 11.08 13.59
C VAL A 7 9.67 11.94 12.38
N GLN A 8 10.69 12.58 11.82
CA GLN A 8 10.52 13.34 10.59
C GLN A 8 10.37 12.41 9.38
N VAL A 9 9.16 12.38 8.83
CA VAL A 9 8.79 11.57 7.66
C VAL A 9 8.85 12.39 6.37
N PRO A 10 9.16 11.77 5.22
CA PRO A 10 9.11 12.45 3.94
C PRO A 10 7.66 12.68 3.52
N HIS A 11 7.39 13.75 2.77
CA HIS A 11 6.07 14.00 2.20
C HIS A 11 6.07 13.76 0.69
N ARG A 12 4.91 13.32 0.16
CA ARG A 12 4.75 13.03 -1.27
C ARG A 12 4.52 14.33 -2.04
N GLN A 13 5.18 14.49 -3.18
CA GLN A 13 4.97 15.60 -4.12
C GLN A 13 4.96 15.08 -5.56
N VAL A 14 4.32 15.82 -6.47
CA VAL A 14 4.43 15.57 -7.92
C VAL A 14 5.40 16.58 -8.51
N MET A 15 6.45 16.10 -9.17
CA MET A 15 7.43 16.91 -9.88
C MET A 15 7.61 16.36 -11.28
N ASN A 16 7.45 17.20 -12.31
CA ASN A 16 7.56 16.80 -13.73
C ASN A 16 6.70 15.57 -14.09
N GLY A 17 5.47 15.52 -13.58
CA GLY A 17 4.53 14.42 -13.82
C GLY A 17 4.89 13.10 -13.12
N ARG A 18 5.89 13.09 -12.23
CA ARG A 18 6.29 11.91 -11.45
C ARG A 18 6.08 12.14 -9.97
N ARG A 19 5.56 11.13 -9.27
CA ARG A 19 5.49 11.11 -7.81
C ARG A 19 6.90 10.93 -7.23
N VAL A 20 7.27 11.85 -6.34
CA VAL A 20 8.51 11.84 -5.58
C VAL A 20 8.22 12.04 -4.10
N TYR A 21 9.22 11.79 -3.27
CA TYR A 21 9.17 12.05 -1.84
C TYR A 21 10.21 13.12 -1.52
N VAL A 22 9.78 14.17 -0.83
CA VAL A 22 10.65 15.21 -0.30
C VAL A 22 10.95 14.88 1.16
N THR A 23 12.22 14.63 1.43
CA THR A 23 12.71 14.31 2.78
C THR A 23 12.69 15.55 3.67
N PRO A 24 12.74 15.38 5.00
CA PRO A 24 12.81 16.50 5.93
C PRO A 24 14.02 17.41 5.72
N ASN A 25 15.13 16.86 5.21
CA ASN A 25 16.35 17.60 4.87
C ASN A 25 16.28 18.28 3.49
N GLY A 26 15.14 18.23 2.80
CA GLY A 26 14.93 18.86 1.50
C GLY A 26 15.43 18.06 0.29
N HIS A 27 16.01 16.87 0.48
CA HIS A 27 16.33 15.97 -0.64
C HIS A 27 15.07 15.41 -1.28
N THR A 28 15.13 15.14 -2.59
CA THR A 28 14.02 14.54 -3.34
C THR A 28 14.41 13.13 -3.81
N TYR A 29 13.61 12.14 -3.46
CA TYR A 29 13.83 10.74 -3.84
C TYR A 29 12.67 10.13 -4.64
N PRO A 30 12.97 9.27 -5.63
CA PRO A 30 11.96 8.49 -6.33
C PRO A 30 11.30 7.46 -5.40
N SER A 31 10.07 7.05 -5.74
CA SER A 31 9.42 5.96 -5.03
C SER A 31 10.02 4.60 -5.41
N ILE A 32 10.11 3.67 -4.46
CA ILE A 32 10.59 2.30 -4.70
C ILE A 32 9.75 1.61 -5.78
N THR A 33 8.42 1.83 -5.78
CA THR A 33 7.51 1.35 -6.81
C THR A 33 7.85 1.90 -8.19
N SER A 34 8.30 3.16 -8.29
CA SER A 34 8.74 3.75 -9.57
C SER A 34 10.00 3.08 -10.10
N ILE A 35 10.97 2.76 -9.22
CA ILE A 35 12.21 2.09 -9.59
C ILE A 35 11.94 0.66 -10.03
N ILE A 36 11.15 -0.10 -9.28
CA ILE A 36 10.77 -1.47 -9.65
C ILE A 36 9.90 -1.45 -10.91
N GLY A 37 9.02 -0.46 -11.04
CA GLY A 37 8.11 -0.28 -12.15
C GLY A 37 8.81 -0.04 -13.49
N SER A 38 10.00 0.57 -13.50
CA SER A 38 10.76 0.87 -14.72
C SER A 38 11.56 -0.32 -15.26
N GLN A 39 11.66 -1.42 -14.51
CA GLN A 39 12.34 -2.62 -14.97
C GLN A 39 11.55 -3.30 -16.11
N PRO A 40 12.23 -3.94 -17.07
CA PRO A 40 11.56 -4.73 -18.10
C PRO A 40 10.72 -5.86 -17.50
N LYS A 41 9.51 -6.08 -18.03
CA LYS A 41 8.57 -7.12 -17.56
C LYS A 41 8.12 -8.02 -18.71
N PRO A 42 9.03 -8.81 -19.31
CA PRO A 42 8.73 -9.58 -20.53
C PRO A 42 7.55 -10.53 -20.35
N SER A 43 7.43 -11.19 -19.20
CA SER A 43 6.31 -12.09 -18.90
C SER A 43 4.94 -11.38 -18.85
N LEU A 44 4.88 -10.14 -18.39
CA LEU A 44 3.64 -9.34 -18.42
C LEU A 44 3.30 -8.89 -19.84
N VAL A 45 4.30 -8.58 -20.66
CA VAL A 45 4.10 -8.26 -22.08
C VAL A 45 3.55 -9.48 -22.83
N GLU A 46 4.14 -10.65 -22.61
CA GLU A 46 3.67 -11.92 -23.20
C GLU A 46 2.25 -12.26 -22.74
N TRP A 47 1.96 -12.10 -21.44
CA TRP A 47 0.62 -12.30 -20.90
C TRP A 47 -0.39 -11.35 -21.55
N ARG A 48 -0.06 -10.06 -21.64
CA ARG A 48 -0.92 -9.05 -22.27
C ARG A 48 -1.19 -9.37 -23.74
N ASN A 49 -0.17 -9.74 -24.50
CA ASN A 49 -0.31 -10.16 -25.90
C ASN A 49 -1.21 -11.39 -26.04
N ARG A 50 -1.22 -12.29 -25.05
CA ARG A 50 -2.05 -13.51 -25.05
C ARG A 50 -3.52 -13.22 -24.74
N VAL A 51 -3.82 -12.33 -23.79
CA VAL A 51 -5.21 -12.04 -23.38
C VAL A 51 -5.85 -10.90 -24.17
N GLY A 52 -5.04 -10.04 -24.80
CA GLY A 52 -5.47 -8.83 -25.51
C GLY A 52 -5.45 -7.59 -24.63
N ASP A 53 -5.24 -6.42 -25.24
CA ASP A 53 -5.08 -5.15 -24.53
C ASP A 53 -6.29 -4.78 -23.66
N GLU A 54 -7.50 -4.90 -24.21
CA GLU A 54 -8.75 -4.54 -23.50
C GLU A 54 -8.95 -5.41 -22.25
N GLU A 55 -8.74 -6.73 -22.37
CA GLU A 55 -8.90 -7.65 -21.26
C GLU A 55 -7.79 -7.46 -20.21
N ALA A 56 -6.55 -7.22 -20.66
CA ALA A 56 -5.45 -6.91 -19.76
C ALA A 56 -5.74 -5.63 -18.95
N ASP A 57 -6.24 -4.58 -19.60
CA ASP A 57 -6.62 -3.32 -18.92
C ASP A 57 -7.77 -3.52 -17.95
N ARG A 58 -8.77 -4.33 -18.32
CA ARG A 58 -9.88 -4.69 -17.44
C ARG A 58 -9.39 -5.40 -16.18
N VAL A 59 -8.56 -6.44 -16.34
CA VAL A 59 -8.00 -7.23 -15.24
C VAL A 59 -7.11 -6.37 -14.33
N VAL A 60 -6.23 -5.56 -14.91
CA VAL A 60 -5.34 -4.67 -14.14
C VAL A 60 -6.15 -3.67 -13.32
N LYS A 61 -7.19 -3.06 -13.93
CA LYS A 61 -8.06 -2.10 -13.26
C LYS A 61 -8.84 -2.74 -12.11
N GLU A 62 -9.43 -3.91 -12.35
CA GLU A 62 -10.19 -4.68 -11.35
C GLU A 62 -9.29 -5.08 -10.17
N ALA A 63 -8.11 -5.68 -10.46
CA ALA A 63 -7.16 -6.07 -9.43
C ALA A 63 -6.64 -4.89 -8.60
N SER A 64 -6.37 -3.74 -9.24
CA SER A 64 -5.91 -2.53 -8.55
C SER A 64 -6.98 -1.93 -7.64
N ALA A 65 -8.25 -1.94 -8.07
CA ALA A 65 -9.37 -1.47 -7.27
C ALA A 65 -9.59 -2.37 -6.04
N ILE A 66 -9.57 -3.70 -6.23
CA ILE A 66 -9.70 -4.66 -5.13
C ILE A 66 -8.55 -4.50 -4.14
N GLY A 67 -7.30 -4.42 -4.62
CA GLY A 67 -6.14 -4.22 -3.77
C GLY A 67 -6.24 -2.96 -2.92
N THR A 68 -6.63 -1.84 -3.53
CA THR A 68 -6.82 -0.56 -2.82
C THR A 68 -7.87 -0.67 -1.73
N ALA A 69 -9.02 -1.30 -2.02
CA ALA A 69 -10.08 -1.50 -1.04
C ALA A 69 -9.65 -2.44 0.11
N VAL A 70 -8.85 -3.48 -0.18
CA VAL A 70 -8.37 -4.41 0.85
C VAL A 70 -7.34 -3.76 1.77
N HIS A 71 -6.40 -2.96 1.26
CA HIS A 71 -5.47 -2.21 2.12
C HIS A 71 -6.24 -1.31 3.10
N LEU A 72 -7.22 -0.57 2.59
CA LEU A 72 -8.08 0.29 3.39
C LEU A 72 -8.90 -0.48 4.43
N LEU A 73 -9.43 -1.66 4.08
CA LEU A 73 -10.09 -2.53 5.05
C LEU A 73 -9.12 -3.02 6.14
N CYS A 74 -7.88 -3.35 5.79
CA CYS A 74 -6.85 -3.72 6.77
C CYS A 74 -6.52 -2.56 7.70
N GLU A 75 -6.36 -1.34 7.18
CA GLU A 75 -6.13 -0.15 7.99
C GLU A 75 -7.27 0.12 8.97
N ARG A 76 -8.52 0.09 8.47
CA ARG A 76 -9.71 0.28 9.32
C ARG A 76 -9.82 -0.80 10.38
N TYR A 77 -9.52 -2.06 10.04
CA TYR A 77 -9.51 -3.15 10.99
C TYR A 77 -8.50 -2.93 12.12
N LEU A 78 -7.25 -2.59 11.77
CA LEU A 78 -6.17 -2.37 12.74
C LEU A 78 -6.41 -1.13 13.62
N TYR A 79 -7.07 -0.09 13.10
CA TYR A 79 -7.50 1.06 13.90
C TYR A 79 -8.83 0.88 14.64
N ASN A 80 -9.44 -0.30 14.58
CA ASN A 80 -10.77 -0.58 15.15
C ASN A 80 -11.86 0.39 14.66
N TYR A 81 -11.77 0.83 13.41
CA TYR A 81 -12.81 1.60 12.74
C TYR A 81 -13.90 0.68 12.19
N GLU A 82 -15.10 1.23 12.02
CA GLU A 82 -16.21 0.53 11.40
C GLU A 82 -15.83 0.07 9.98
N LEU A 83 -15.86 -1.23 9.71
CA LEU A 83 -15.45 -1.77 8.40
C LEU A 83 -16.44 -1.46 7.28
N ARG A 84 -17.74 -1.37 7.61
CA ARG A 84 -18.83 -1.32 6.64
C ARG A 84 -19.95 -0.40 7.12
N SER A 85 -20.37 0.49 6.24
CA SER A 85 -21.66 1.15 6.24
C SER A 85 -21.91 1.60 4.80
N LYS A 86 -23.17 1.86 4.41
CA LYS A 86 -23.45 2.33 3.04
C LYS A 86 -22.63 3.57 2.68
N GLU A 87 -22.45 4.49 3.62
CA GLU A 87 -21.63 5.68 3.46
C GLU A 87 -20.13 5.34 3.29
N VAL A 88 -19.62 4.40 4.07
CA VAL A 88 -18.22 3.93 3.97
C VAL A 88 -17.99 3.21 2.64
N ASP A 89 -18.91 2.33 2.24
CA ASP A 89 -18.82 1.56 0.99
C ASP A 89 -18.83 2.46 -0.24
N ASP A 90 -19.80 3.38 -0.32
CA ASP A 90 -19.94 4.29 -1.46
C ASP A 90 -18.76 5.26 -1.56
N ARG A 91 -18.22 5.73 -0.42
CA ARG A 91 -17.07 6.65 -0.41
C ARG A 91 -15.74 5.98 -0.73
N LEU A 92 -15.56 4.75 -0.27
CA LEU A 92 -14.27 4.05 -0.30
C LEU A 92 -14.21 3.00 -1.41
N GLY A 93 -15.29 2.80 -2.15
CA GLY A 93 -15.36 1.82 -3.25
C GLY A 93 -15.25 0.38 -2.78
N ILE A 94 -15.69 0.09 -1.54
CA ILE A 94 -15.60 -1.26 -0.96
C ILE A 94 -16.76 -2.10 -1.50
N ASN A 95 -16.45 -3.08 -2.34
CA ASN A 95 -17.41 -4.03 -2.87
C ASN A 95 -17.31 -5.41 -2.17
N ASP A 96 -18.25 -6.30 -2.50
CA ASP A 96 -18.31 -7.63 -1.87
C ASP A 96 -17.07 -8.48 -2.19
N GLN A 97 -16.50 -8.36 -3.39
CA GLN A 97 -15.24 -9.05 -3.75
C GLN A 97 -14.07 -8.63 -2.86
N ALA A 98 -13.90 -7.32 -2.60
CA ALA A 98 -12.87 -6.82 -1.71
C ALA A 98 -13.09 -7.31 -0.27
N MET A 99 -14.34 -7.36 0.18
CA MET A 99 -14.69 -7.91 1.49
C MET A 99 -14.36 -9.40 1.60
N ASP A 100 -14.63 -10.19 0.56
CA ASP A 100 -14.28 -11.61 0.54
C ASP A 100 -12.77 -11.82 0.62
N VAL A 101 -12.00 -11.02 -0.12
CA VAL A 101 -10.53 -11.05 -0.07
C VAL A 101 -10.04 -10.65 1.32
N PHE A 102 -10.57 -9.57 1.89
CA PHE A 102 -10.27 -9.13 3.25
C PHE A 102 -10.57 -10.22 4.29
N ASN A 103 -11.72 -10.89 4.18
CA ASN A 103 -12.12 -11.95 5.11
C ASN A 103 -11.15 -13.15 5.09
N ARG A 104 -10.43 -13.38 3.99
CA ARG A 104 -9.37 -14.40 3.93
C ARG A 104 -8.12 -13.99 4.70
N VAL A 105 -7.76 -12.69 4.69
CA VAL A 105 -6.54 -12.18 5.33
C VAL A 105 -6.74 -11.69 6.76
N ARG A 106 -7.97 -11.33 7.17
CA ARG A 106 -8.25 -10.70 8.47
C ARG A 106 -7.77 -11.52 9.68
N PHE A 107 -7.76 -12.84 9.55
CA PHE A 107 -7.29 -13.72 10.63
C PHE A 107 -5.77 -13.59 10.87
N LEU A 108 -5.01 -13.26 9.82
CA LEU A 108 -3.57 -13.00 9.94
C LEU A 108 -3.29 -11.63 10.54
N LEU A 109 -4.23 -10.68 10.45
CA LEU A 109 -4.10 -9.36 11.07
C LEU A 109 -4.12 -9.45 12.60
N GLY A 110 -4.71 -10.50 13.18
CA GLY A 110 -4.68 -10.75 14.63
C GLY A 110 -3.28 -11.07 15.18
N ASN A 111 -2.30 -11.35 14.32
CA ASN A 111 -0.89 -11.53 14.70
C ASN A 111 -0.13 -10.20 14.78
N ILE A 112 -0.78 -9.07 14.45
CA ILE A 112 -0.19 -7.73 14.50
C ILE A 112 -0.52 -7.09 15.85
N ASP A 113 0.51 -6.59 16.53
CA ASP A 113 0.40 -5.82 17.76
C ASP A 113 1.43 -4.67 17.78
N ASN A 114 1.38 -3.80 18.78
CA ASN A 114 2.33 -2.70 18.98
C ASN A 114 2.58 -1.87 17.70
N ILE A 115 1.48 -1.39 17.09
CA ILE A 115 1.51 -0.66 15.81
C ILE A 115 2.30 0.64 15.97
N VAL A 116 3.37 0.77 15.18
CA VAL A 116 4.16 2.00 15.04
C VAL A 116 3.46 2.97 14.10
N GLY A 117 2.97 2.47 12.96
CA GLY A 117 2.22 3.29 12.01
C GLY A 117 1.72 2.50 10.80
N LEU A 118 0.67 3.03 10.17
CA LEU A 118 0.10 2.55 8.91
C LEU A 118 0.30 3.61 7.83
N GLU A 119 0.43 3.19 6.57
CA GLU A 119 0.68 4.08 5.42
C GLU A 119 1.85 5.05 5.65
N LEU A 120 2.88 4.58 6.38
CA LEU A 120 3.99 5.40 6.85
C LEU A 120 4.97 5.71 5.71
N PRO A 121 5.20 6.99 5.36
CA PRO A 121 6.25 7.36 4.43
C PRO A 121 7.63 7.10 5.04
N VAL A 122 8.52 6.45 4.29
CA VAL A 122 9.88 6.12 4.69
C VAL A 122 10.88 6.48 3.59
N TYR A 123 12.14 6.71 3.97
CA TYR A 123 13.21 7.04 3.03
C TYR A 123 14.57 6.50 3.48
N SER A 124 15.49 6.41 2.52
CA SER A 124 16.89 6.07 2.76
C SER A 124 17.77 7.07 2.02
N ASP A 125 18.51 7.91 2.75
CA ASP A 125 19.51 8.80 2.16
C ASP A 125 20.67 8.03 1.50
N LYS A 126 21.03 6.88 2.08
CA LYS A 126 22.08 6.01 1.55
C LYS A 126 21.73 5.46 0.17
N LEU A 127 20.50 4.98 0.00
CA LEU A 127 20.02 4.42 -1.26
C LEU A 127 19.37 5.46 -2.17
N LYS A 128 19.12 6.67 -1.66
CA LYS A 128 18.40 7.77 -2.33
C LYS A 128 17.05 7.31 -2.89
N VAL A 129 16.30 6.57 -2.06
CA VAL A 129 14.97 6.02 -2.40
C VAL A 129 14.00 6.27 -1.26
N ALA A 130 12.71 6.37 -1.58
CA ALA A 130 11.64 6.49 -0.62
C ALA A 130 10.45 5.60 -0.98
N GLY A 131 9.52 5.43 -0.05
CA GLY A 131 8.32 4.65 -0.26
C GLY A 131 7.29 4.89 0.84
N THR A 132 6.19 4.16 0.76
CA THR A 132 5.21 4.08 1.83
C THR A 132 5.05 2.62 2.19
N THR A 133 5.14 2.31 3.48
CA THR A 133 4.87 0.96 4.00
C THR A 133 3.38 0.84 4.32
N ASP A 134 2.78 -0.32 4.09
CA ASP A 134 1.38 -0.53 4.52
C ASP A 134 1.28 -0.50 6.04
N CYS A 135 2.19 -1.21 6.74
CA CYS A 135 2.21 -1.29 8.19
C CYS A 135 3.64 -1.47 8.75
N VAL A 136 3.94 -0.78 9.84
CA VAL A 136 5.11 -1.04 10.69
C VAL A 136 4.59 -1.37 12.08
N ALA A 137 4.84 -2.59 12.54
CA ALA A 137 4.28 -3.12 13.78
C ALA A 137 5.04 -4.39 14.19
N GLU A 138 4.72 -4.94 15.36
CA GLU A 138 5.18 -6.28 15.73
C GLU A 138 4.26 -7.33 15.10
N TYR A 139 4.84 -8.26 14.33
CA TYR A 139 4.15 -9.45 13.84
C TYR A 139 4.62 -10.65 14.65
N ASN A 140 3.72 -11.27 15.41
CA ASN A 140 4.07 -12.34 16.36
C ASN A 140 5.23 -11.97 17.30
N GLY A 141 5.22 -10.72 17.81
CA GLY A 141 6.25 -10.20 18.74
C GLY A 141 7.57 -9.80 18.09
N VAL A 142 7.67 -9.77 16.75
CA VAL A 142 8.86 -9.32 16.03
C VAL A 142 8.56 -8.04 15.25
N LEU A 143 9.26 -6.95 15.57
CA LEU A 143 9.15 -5.69 14.84
C LEU A 143 9.43 -5.90 13.34
N SER A 144 8.46 -5.58 12.52
CA SER A 144 8.42 -5.92 11.09
C SER A 144 7.88 -4.77 10.26
N VAL A 145 8.36 -4.69 9.01
CA VAL A 145 7.66 -3.97 7.94
C VAL A 145 6.73 -4.98 7.26
N ILE A 146 5.44 -4.70 7.27
CA ILE A 146 4.38 -5.60 6.83
C ILE A 146 3.75 -5.00 5.57
N ASP A 147 3.62 -5.84 4.55
CA ASP A 147 3.08 -5.50 3.23
C ASP A 147 1.89 -6.42 2.95
N PHE A 148 0.69 -5.84 2.84
CA PHE A 148 -0.54 -6.57 2.56
C PHE A 148 -0.61 -6.88 1.06
N LYS A 149 -0.99 -8.12 0.72
CA LYS A 149 -1.05 -8.57 -0.67
C LYS A 149 -2.30 -9.37 -0.95
N THR A 150 -2.98 -9.00 -2.03
CA THR A 150 -4.10 -9.73 -2.61
C THR A 150 -3.57 -10.46 -3.84
N SER A 151 -3.51 -11.80 -3.80
CA SER A 151 -3.08 -12.65 -4.92
C SER A 151 -4.26 -13.34 -5.58
#